data_AF-A0A839JMD0-F1
#
_entry.id   AF-A0A839JMD0-F1
#
_cell.length_a   1.000
_cell.length_b   1.000
_cell.length_c   1.000
_cell.angle_alpha   90.00
_cell.angle_beta   90.00
_cell.angle_gamma   90.00
#
_symmetry.space_group_name_H-M   'P 1'
#
loop_
_entity.id
_entity.type
_entity.pdbx_description
1 polymer ?
#
loop_
_entity_poly.entity_id
_entity_poly.type
_entity_poly.pdbx_seq_one_letter_code
_entity_poly.pdbx_strand_id
1 'polypeptide(L)'
;MRKKKTGIKVSRANAASANLTKPSKPKHRYRRLLIVCGVVVVLVGLAIARDDYLIVGDDHLQFPWLEEMYHRECGGKSSSTKKEQVSAEEKCLRPHIERIFGRDAEFGVEFYLCEKDGVNKRSFADLSQAMRICKEKTAGMTEDQMFHSNDGLDHGYDLYIYDPDGQSIKTDDDKAKIIKRLKKMVKYLPDGRPDSMQLRYYIKKGYGYSSGSEFVVSASDLSSGQDIDQLIYDFDKNLKHNSVSGGICGPLPYPMERGWHLDKKERAKKRRGCRGASK
;
A
#
# COMPACT_ATOMS: atom_id res chain seq x y z
N MET A 1 -89.33 -6.98 20.79
CA MET A 1 -90.24 -5.80 20.72
C MET A 1 -89.65 -4.75 21.66
N ARG A 2 -89.38 -3.47 21.39
CA ARG A 2 -89.76 -2.49 20.36
C ARG A 2 -88.51 -1.66 20.01
N LYS A 3 -88.28 -1.40 18.72
CA LYS A 3 -87.36 -0.36 18.23
C LYS A 3 -87.96 1.02 18.51
N LYS A 4 -87.11 1.99 18.89
CA LYS A 4 -87.48 3.42 19.03
C LYS A 4 -87.02 4.19 17.78
N LYS A 5 -88.02 4.62 17.00
CA LYS A 5 -88.20 5.87 16.22
C LYS A 5 -86.97 6.79 16.03
N THR A 6 -86.46 7.00 14.81
CA THR A 6 -86.93 7.85 13.66
C THR A 6 -86.48 9.31 13.71
N GLY A 7 -86.03 9.79 12.54
CA GLY A 7 -86.07 11.19 12.08
C GLY A 7 -84.68 11.75 11.79
N ILE A 8 -84.37 12.48 10.72
CA ILE A 8 -85.10 13.26 9.70
C ILE A 8 -84.05 13.47 8.56
N LYS A 9 -84.25 13.06 7.30
CA LYS A 9 -84.95 13.73 6.18
C LYS A 9 -84.29 15.10 5.85
N VAL A 10 -83.69 15.37 4.67
CA VAL A 10 -84.39 15.81 3.44
C VAL A 10 -83.36 16.28 2.38
N SER A 11 -83.32 15.54 1.25
CA SER A 11 -83.39 16.03 -0.15
C SER A 11 -82.23 16.86 -0.80
N ARG A 12 -82.05 16.92 -2.13
CA ARG A 12 -82.96 16.67 -3.26
C ARG A 12 -82.19 16.60 -4.60
N ALA A 13 -82.73 15.81 -5.54
CA ALA A 13 -82.82 15.99 -7.01
C ALA A 13 -81.53 16.11 -7.86
N ASN A 14 -81.30 15.26 -8.88
CA ASN A 14 -81.98 15.18 -10.20
C ASN A 14 -81.86 16.50 -10.99
N ALA A 15 -81.59 16.57 -12.30
CA ALA A 15 -81.27 15.66 -13.39
C ALA A 15 -80.99 16.55 -14.63
N ALA A 16 -80.47 15.97 -15.72
CA ALA A 16 -80.46 16.51 -17.09
C ALA A 16 -79.56 17.76 -17.31
N SER A 17 -79.05 18.11 -18.49
CA SER A 17 -79.39 17.79 -19.87
C SER A 17 -78.20 18.18 -20.77
N ALA A 18 -77.98 17.38 -21.81
CA ALA A 18 -77.50 17.68 -23.16
C ALA A 18 -76.61 18.90 -23.47
N ASN A 19 -75.51 18.55 -24.16
CA ASN A 19 -74.95 19.17 -25.37
C ASN A 19 -74.47 20.63 -25.33
N LEU A 20 -73.16 20.81 -25.58
CA LEU A 20 -72.64 21.81 -26.51
C LEU A 20 -71.15 21.53 -26.84
N THR A 21 -70.89 21.38 -28.15
CA THR A 21 -69.65 21.75 -28.88
C THR A 21 -68.29 21.14 -28.48
N LYS A 22 -67.72 20.36 -29.40
CA LYS A 22 -66.28 20.04 -29.45
C LYS A 22 -65.45 21.33 -29.60
N PRO A 23 -64.25 21.38 -28.98
CA PRO A 23 -63.10 21.97 -29.65
C PRO A 23 -61.93 20.99 -29.76
N SER A 24 -61.20 21.15 -30.85
CA SER A 24 -60.03 20.40 -31.27
C SER A 24 -58.85 20.46 -30.27
N LYS A 25 -58.38 19.27 -29.85
CA LYS A 25 -57.04 18.81 -29.38
C LYS A 25 -55.99 19.83 -28.90
N PRO A 26 -55.07 19.38 -28.01
CA PRO A 26 -53.73 19.14 -28.56
C PRO A 26 -53.12 17.81 -28.11
N LYS A 27 -52.95 16.87 -29.05
CA LYS A 27 -52.10 15.66 -28.94
C LYS A 27 -50.61 15.96 -28.65
N HIS A 28 -50.24 17.23 -28.50
CA HIS A 28 -48.86 17.69 -28.38
C HIS A 28 -48.33 17.73 -26.93
N ARG A 29 -49.20 17.90 -25.92
CA ARG A 29 -48.75 17.94 -24.51
C ARG A 29 -48.29 16.57 -24.01
N TYR A 30 -49.00 15.50 -24.38
CA TYR A 30 -48.63 14.13 -24.00
C TYR A 30 -47.31 13.70 -24.65
N ARG A 31 -47.07 14.09 -25.91
CA ARG A 31 -45.80 13.82 -26.60
C ARG A 31 -44.61 14.55 -25.96
N ARG A 32 -44.79 15.79 -25.50
CA ARG A 32 -43.77 16.51 -24.70
C ARG A 32 -43.52 15.85 -23.34
N LEU A 33 -44.56 15.41 -22.64
CA LEU A 33 -44.43 14.68 -21.37
C LEU A 33 -43.67 13.37 -21.53
N LEU A 34 -43.91 12.61 -22.60
CA LEU A 34 -43.15 11.38 -22.90
C LEU A 34 -41.68 11.67 -23.23
N ILE A 35 -41.39 12.74 -23.96
CA ILE A 35 -40.00 13.15 -24.25
C ILE A 35 -39.29 13.55 -22.95
N VAL A 36 -39.93 14.35 -22.09
CA VAL A 36 -39.36 14.75 -20.80
C VAL A 36 -39.14 13.55 -19.89
N CYS A 37 -40.10 12.63 -19.81
CA CYS A 37 -39.95 11.41 -19.00
C CYS A 37 -38.83 10.50 -19.54
N GLY A 38 -38.71 10.36 -20.86
CA GLY A 38 -37.62 9.62 -21.49
C GLY A 38 -36.24 10.24 -21.21
N VAL A 39 -36.12 11.57 -21.30
CA VAL A 39 -34.87 12.28 -20.97
C VAL A 39 -34.53 12.13 -19.48
N VAL A 40 -35.51 12.22 -18.58
CA VAL A 40 -35.28 12.02 -17.13
C VAL A 40 -34.82 10.59 -16.85
N VAL A 41 -35.42 9.57 -17.47
CA VAL A 41 -34.99 8.17 -17.30
C VAL A 41 -33.57 7.95 -17.85
N VAL A 42 -33.22 8.56 -18.98
CA VAL A 42 -31.85 8.48 -19.52
C VAL A 42 -30.85 9.20 -18.62
N LEU A 43 -31.18 10.38 -18.08
CA LEU A 43 -30.29 11.12 -17.18
C LEU A 43 -30.11 10.43 -15.82
N VAL A 44 -31.18 9.86 -15.27
CA VAL A 44 -31.12 9.06 -14.02
C VAL A 44 -30.35 7.76 -14.27
N GLY A 45 -30.58 7.09 -15.41
CA GLY A 45 -29.79 5.91 -15.82
C GLY A 45 -28.31 6.24 -16.02
N LEU A 46 -27.98 7.39 -16.62
CA LEU A 46 -26.59 7.84 -16.76
C LEU A 46 -25.94 8.22 -15.43
N ALA A 47 -26.72 8.73 -14.46
CA ALA A 47 -26.23 9.07 -13.14
C ALA A 47 -25.96 7.81 -12.30
N ILE A 48 -26.88 6.84 -12.32
CA ILE A 48 -26.70 5.54 -11.66
C ILE A 48 -25.56 4.76 -12.32
N ALA A 49 -25.47 4.76 -13.66
CA ALA A 49 -24.34 4.15 -14.37
C ALA A 49 -23.02 4.92 -14.16
N ARG A 50 -23.04 6.21 -13.85
CA ARG A 50 -21.84 6.98 -13.49
C ARG A 50 -21.31 6.62 -12.12
N ASP A 51 -22.20 6.37 -11.16
CA ASP A 51 -21.82 5.99 -9.80
C ASP A 51 -21.39 4.51 -9.72
N ASP A 52 -21.94 3.63 -10.56
CA ASP A 52 -21.44 2.26 -10.73
C ASP A 52 -20.11 2.19 -11.50
N TYR A 53 -19.81 3.17 -12.37
CA TYR A 53 -18.50 3.27 -13.06
C TYR A 53 -17.38 3.80 -12.15
N LEU A 54 -17.69 4.28 -10.94
CA LEU A 54 -16.67 4.76 -10.01
C LEU A 54 -16.14 3.65 -9.06
N ILE A 55 -16.73 2.44 -9.06
CA ILE A 55 -16.28 1.33 -8.19
C ILE A 55 -16.24 -0.02 -8.92
N VAL A 56 -15.78 -0.10 -10.18
CA VAL A 56 -15.08 -1.29 -10.71
C VAL A 56 -14.18 -0.82 -11.85
N GLY A 57 -12.93 -0.49 -11.51
CA GLY A 57 -11.87 -0.17 -12.46
C GLY A 57 -10.59 -0.83 -12.00
N ASP A 58 -10.64 -2.16 -11.93
CA ASP A 58 -9.46 -3.00 -11.83
C ASP A 58 -8.83 -3.09 -13.21
N ASP A 59 -7.53 -2.77 -13.24
CA ASP A 59 -6.50 -3.20 -14.19
C ASP A 59 -6.73 -3.05 -15.71
N HIS A 60 -5.64 -2.72 -16.42
CA HIS A 60 -5.50 -2.67 -17.90
C HIS A 60 -5.67 -1.34 -18.65
N LEU A 61 -5.47 -0.19 -18.01
CA LEU A 61 -4.93 0.97 -18.75
C LEU A 61 -3.40 0.93 -18.70
N GLN A 62 -2.82 0.02 -19.49
CA GLN A 62 -1.42 0.10 -19.93
C GLN A 62 -1.26 1.42 -20.70
N PHE A 63 -0.78 2.45 -20.01
CA PHE A 63 -0.13 3.56 -20.69
C PHE A 63 1.24 3.06 -21.18
N PRO A 64 1.50 3.03 -22.50
CA PRO A 64 2.83 2.67 -23.04
C PRO A 64 3.95 3.62 -22.57
N TRP A 65 3.59 4.75 -21.94
CA TRP A 65 4.49 5.76 -21.42
C TRP A 65 5.12 5.46 -20.05
N LEU A 66 4.69 4.39 -19.36
CA LEU A 66 5.28 4.01 -18.06
C LEU A 66 6.39 2.96 -18.17
N GLU A 67 6.42 2.15 -19.22
CA GLU A 67 7.43 1.10 -19.41
C GLU A 67 8.79 1.66 -19.88
N GLU A 68 8.82 2.82 -20.52
CA GLU A 68 10.07 3.47 -20.96
C GLU A 68 10.74 4.33 -19.86
N MET A 69 10.17 4.37 -18.64
CA MET A 69 10.76 5.02 -17.46
C MET A 69 11.36 4.01 -16.46
N TYR A 70 11.67 2.78 -16.91
CA TYR A 70 12.24 1.71 -16.08
C TYR A 70 13.76 1.76 -15.92
N HIS A 71 14.42 2.82 -16.41
CA HIS A 71 15.77 3.18 -15.98
C HIS A 71 15.69 4.15 -14.79
N ARG A 72 15.59 3.56 -13.61
CA ARG A 72 15.56 4.26 -12.32
C ARG A 72 16.96 4.81 -11.99
N GLU A 73 17.16 6.12 -12.07
CA GLU A 73 18.32 6.81 -11.43
C GLU A 73 18.10 6.89 -9.91
N CYS A 74 18.06 5.74 -9.23
CA CYS A 74 18.03 5.69 -7.76
C CYS A 74 19.20 4.91 -7.20
N GLY A 75 19.75 5.46 -6.11
CA GLY A 75 21.05 5.09 -5.57
C GLY A 75 22.04 6.23 -5.77
N GLY A 76 22.75 6.58 -4.71
CA GLY A 76 23.81 7.59 -4.78
C GLY A 76 24.88 7.17 -5.79
N LYS A 77 25.59 8.16 -6.35
CA LYS A 77 26.68 7.89 -7.29
C LYS A 77 27.65 6.86 -6.71
N SER A 78 28.21 6.00 -7.53
CA SER A 78 29.21 5.00 -7.15
C SER A 78 30.43 5.55 -6.40
N SER A 79 30.79 6.81 -6.61
CA SER A 79 31.87 7.50 -5.88
C SER A 79 31.50 7.88 -4.44
N SER A 80 30.22 7.77 -4.08
CA SER A 80 29.70 8.18 -2.77
C SER A 80 29.93 7.10 -1.71
N THR A 81 29.94 7.53 -0.45
CA THR A 81 30.03 6.62 0.70
C THR A 81 28.78 5.75 0.80
N LYS A 82 28.85 4.56 1.43
CA LYS A 82 27.69 3.68 1.66
C LYS A 82 26.50 4.44 2.28
N LYS A 83 26.77 5.36 3.21
CA LYS A 83 25.75 6.19 3.87
C LYS A 83 25.05 7.15 2.91
N GLU A 84 25.79 7.75 1.97
CA GLU A 84 25.21 8.63 0.96
C GLU A 84 24.36 7.85 -0.04
N GLN A 85 24.79 6.64 -0.43
CA GLN A 85 24.01 5.76 -1.29
C GLN A 85 22.68 5.36 -0.63
N VAL A 86 22.72 4.93 0.62
CA VAL A 86 21.51 4.61 1.41
C VAL A 86 20.61 5.84 1.52
N SER A 87 21.16 7.02 1.83
CA SER A 87 20.36 8.24 1.94
C SER A 87 19.70 8.65 0.61
N ALA A 88 20.38 8.44 -0.51
CA ALA A 88 19.83 8.72 -1.84
C ALA A 88 18.71 7.73 -2.18
N GLU A 89 18.88 6.44 -1.85
CA GLU A 89 17.86 5.43 -2.05
C GLU A 89 16.63 5.68 -1.16
N GLU A 90 16.83 5.99 0.13
CA GLU A 90 15.75 6.41 1.02
C GLU A 90 15.04 7.67 0.50
N LYS A 91 15.76 8.63 -0.06
CA LYS A 91 15.14 9.82 -0.67
C LYS A 91 14.29 9.45 -1.89
N CYS A 92 14.76 8.53 -2.72
CA CYS A 92 14.02 8.07 -3.89
C CYS A 92 12.75 7.28 -3.51
N LEU A 93 12.81 6.41 -2.51
CA LEU A 93 11.64 5.63 -2.09
C LEU A 93 10.59 6.45 -1.33
N ARG A 94 10.97 7.60 -0.76
CA ARG A 94 10.09 8.42 0.11
C ARG A 94 8.71 8.67 -0.50
N PRO A 95 8.54 9.16 -1.75
CA PRO A 95 7.22 9.44 -2.30
C PRO A 95 6.33 8.20 -2.44
N HIS A 96 6.94 7.02 -2.65
CA HIS A 96 6.23 5.76 -2.80
C HIS A 96 5.78 5.22 -1.44
N ILE A 97 6.65 5.28 -0.44
CA ILE A 97 6.33 4.94 0.94
C ILE A 97 5.20 5.83 1.45
N GLU A 98 5.29 7.14 1.25
CA GLU A 98 4.25 8.07 1.71
C GLU A 98 2.89 7.81 1.04
N ARG A 99 2.89 7.42 -0.23
CA ARG A 99 1.66 7.08 -0.96
C ARG A 99 1.01 5.78 -0.47
N ILE A 100 1.82 4.78 -0.14
CA ILE A 100 1.32 3.42 0.18
C ILE A 100 1.01 3.27 1.67
N PHE A 101 1.89 3.81 2.52
CA PHE A 101 1.87 3.64 3.98
C PHE A 101 1.49 4.91 4.73
N GLY A 102 1.47 6.07 4.07
CA GLY A 102 1.12 7.36 4.68
C GLY A 102 2.33 8.26 4.91
N ARG A 103 2.09 9.57 4.98
CA ARG A 103 3.15 10.60 5.06
C ARG A 103 4.10 10.45 6.25
N ASP A 104 3.59 9.94 7.36
CA ASP A 104 4.34 9.79 8.60
C ASP A 104 5.02 8.42 8.73
N ALA A 105 4.99 7.61 7.67
CA ALA A 105 5.61 6.30 7.64
C ALA A 105 7.13 6.41 7.73
N GLU A 106 7.69 5.67 8.68
CA GLU A 106 9.13 5.59 8.85
C GLU A 106 9.65 4.35 8.16
N PHE A 107 10.78 4.51 7.47
CA PHE A 107 11.40 3.43 6.74
C PHE A 107 12.91 3.66 6.64
N GLY A 108 13.61 2.63 6.19
CA GLY A 108 15.04 2.65 5.96
C GLY A 108 15.44 1.57 4.98
N VAL A 109 16.64 1.71 4.45
CA VAL A 109 17.22 0.77 3.48
C VAL A 109 18.57 0.30 3.97
N GLU A 110 18.83 -0.99 3.76
CA GLU A 110 20.16 -1.58 3.87
C GLU A 110 20.43 -2.43 2.64
N PHE A 111 21.67 -2.44 2.16
CA PHE A 111 22.07 -3.30 1.06
C PHE A 111 23.56 -3.62 1.14
N TYR A 112 23.92 -4.69 0.45
CA TYR A 112 25.29 -5.13 0.23
C TYR A 112 25.42 -5.62 -1.20
N LEU A 113 26.60 -5.41 -1.77
CA LEU A 113 26.90 -5.64 -3.18
C LEU A 113 28.06 -6.62 -3.29
N CYS A 114 27.94 -7.53 -4.24
CA CYS A 114 28.97 -8.51 -4.57
C CYS A 114 30.34 -7.87 -4.83
N GLU A 115 31.40 -8.56 -4.42
CA GLU A 115 32.81 -8.22 -4.53
C GLU A 115 33.47 -9.19 -5.51
N LYS A 116 33.66 -8.79 -6.78
CA LYS A 116 34.47 -9.59 -7.69
C LYS A 116 35.25 -8.73 -8.66
N ASP A 117 36.46 -9.20 -8.95
CA ASP A 117 37.45 -8.60 -9.83
C ASP A 117 36.82 -8.04 -11.12
N GLY A 118 37.20 -6.82 -11.47
CA GLY A 118 36.73 -6.10 -12.66
C GLY A 118 35.50 -5.22 -12.45
N VAL A 119 34.79 -5.33 -11.33
CA VAL A 119 33.67 -4.43 -11.00
C VAL A 119 34.14 -3.39 -10.01
N ASN A 120 34.66 -2.27 -10.52
CA ASN A 120 34.98 -1.13 -9.67
C ASN A 120 33.68 -0.58 -9.09
N LYS A 121 33.44 -0.73 -7.78
CA LYS A 121 32.24 -0.18 -7.13
C LYS A 121 32.09 1.34 -7.34
N ARG A 122 33.16 2.06 -7.75
CA ARG A 122 33.20 3.47 -8.16
C ARG A 122 32.81 3.75 -9.62
N SER A 123 32.47 2.74 -10.43
CA SER A 123 32.11 2.89 -11.85
C SER A 123 30.61 2.77 -12.15
N PHE A 124 29.77 2.52 -11.15
CA PHE A 124 28.32 2.45 -11.38
C PHE A 124 27.69 3.83 -11.53
N ALA A 125 26.73 3.99 -12.43
CA ALA A 125 25.94 5.21 -12.51
C ALA A 125 25.05 5.36 -11.27
N ASP A 126 24.43 4.26 -10.83
CA ASP A 126 23.48 4.18 -9.70
C ASP A 126 23.47 2.78 -9.03
N LEU A 127 22.74 2.64 -7.91
CA LEU A 127 22.64 1.40 -7.13
C LEU A 127 21.94 0.27 -7.90
N SER A 128 20.92 0.60 -8.69
CA SER A 128 20.15 -0.38 -9.45
C SER A 128 21.03 -1.09 -10.47
N GLN A 129 21.93 -0.36 -11.13
CA GLN A 129 22.90 -0.95 -12.05
C GLN A 129 23.85 -1.94 -11.34
N ALA A 130 24.33 -1.59 -10.14
CA ALA A 130 25.20 -2.46 -9.36
C ALA A 130 24.49 -3.76 -8.97
N MET A 131 23.25 -3.66 -8.52
CA MET A 131 22.43 -4.81 -8.14
C MET A 131 22.11 -5.72 -9.33
N ARG A 132 21.81 -5.14 -10.50
CA ARG A 132 21.57 -5.91 -11.74
C ARG A 132 22.78 -6.74 -12.12
N ILE A 133 23.98 -6.18 -12.00
CA ILE A 133 25.22 -6.92 -12.30
C ILE A 133 25.42 -8.08 -11.32
N CYS A 134 25.14 -7.88 -10.02
CA CYS A 134 25.19 -8.98 -9.06
C CYS A 134 24.14 -10.06 -9.36
N LYS A 135 22.91 -9.67 -9.71
CA LYS A 135 21.85 -10.57 -10.17
C LYS A 135 22.27 -11.40 -11.38
N GLU A 136 22.87 -10.78 -12.39
CA GLU A 136 23.34 -11.46 -13.60
C GLU A 136 24.48 -12.45 -13.30
N LYS A 137 25.38 -12.11 -12.37
CA LYS A 137 26.51 -12.98 -11.97
C LYS A 137 26.08 -14.21 -11.19
N THR A 138 24.99 -14.13 -10.45
CA THR A 138 24.45 -15.25 -9.65
C THR A 138 23.26 -15.90 -10.33
N ALA A 139 23.03 -15.61 -11.61
CA ALA A 139 21.99 -16.26 -12.38
C ALA A 139 22.19 -17.79 -12.39
N GLY A 140 21.15 -18.52 -12.01
CA GLY A 140 21.18 -19.98 -11.88
C GLY A 140 21.71 -20.51 -10.54
N MET A 141 22.17 -19.64 -9.63
CA MET A 141 22.49 -20.02 -8.25
C MET A 141 21.23 -19.96 -7.38
N THR A 142 21.18 -20.81 -6.35
CA THR A 142 20.24 -20.65 -5.23
C THR A 142 20.72 -19.56 -4.27
N GLU A 143 19.85 -19.07 -3.40
CA GLU A 143 20.22 -18.09 -2.36
C GLU A 143 21.32 -18.67 -1.44
N ASP A 144 21.18 -19.92 -0.99
CA ASP A 144 22.19 -20.59 -0.16
C ASP A 144 23.55 -20.70 -0.85
N GLN A 145 23.56 -21.04 -2.15
CA GLN A 145 24.80 -21.14 -2.92
C GLN A 145 25.49 -19.78 -3.06
N MET A 146 24.70 -18.73 -3.25
CA MET A 146 25.21 -17.36 -3.33
C MET A 146 25.76 -16.90 -1.98
N PHE A 147 24.99 -17.08 -0.90
CA PHE A 147 25.33 -16.63 0.45
C PHE A 147 26.58 -17.36 1.00
N HIS A 148 26.72 -18.64 0.68
CA HIS A 148 27.89 -19.44 1.08
C HIS A 148 29.01 -19.47 0.03
N SER A 149 28.94 -18.62 -0.99
CA SER A 149 30.03 -18.47 -1.93
C SER A 149 31.20 -17.72 -1.26
N ASN A 150 32.38 -18.33 -1.22
CA ASN A 150 33.61 -17.65 -0.78
C ASN A 150 34.18 -16.70 -1.85
N ASP A 151 33.44 -16.52 -2.96
CA ASP A 151 33.83 -15.76 -4.14
C ASP A 151 33.33 -14.30 -4.10
N GLY A 152 32.80 -13.86 -2.96
CA GLY A 152 32.25 -12.51 -2.79
C GLY A 152 30.97 -12.27 -3.61
N LEU A 153 30.20 -13.31 -3.95
CA LEU A 153 28.98 -13.14 -4.75
C LEU A 153 27.75 -12.76 -3.91
N ASP A 154 27.90 -12.77 -2.59
CA ASP A 154 26.83 -12.40 -1.66
C ASP A 154 26.36 -10.96 -1.88
N HIS A 155 25.05 -10.80 -2.06
CA HIS A 155 24.40 -9.50 -2.25
C HIS A 155 22.93 -9.58 -1.85
N GLY A 156 22.39 -8.43 -1.42
CA GLY A 156 21.01 -8.36 -0.99
C GLY A 156 20.58 -6.94 -0.69
N TYR A 157 19.27 -6.79 -0.47
CA TYR A 157 18.63 -5.51 -0.22
C TYR A 157 17.47 -5.67 0.75
N ASP A 158 17.48 -4.90 1.82
CA ASP A 158 16.45 -4.90 2.84
C ASP A 158 15.75 -3.54 2.86
N LEU A 159 14.44 -3.56 2.62
CA LEU A 159 13.55 -2.42 2.85
C LEU A 159 12.87 -2.59 4.20
N TYR A 160 13.26 -1.77 5.17
CA TYR A 160 12.66 -1.75 6.50
C TYR A 160 11.50 -0.75 6.52
N ILE A 161 10.33 -1.18 6.96
CA ILE A 161 9.15 -0.33 7.17
C ILE A 161 8.75 -0.45 8.63
N TYR A 162 8.72 0.67 9.34
CA TYR A 162 8.22 0.73 10.70
C TYR A 162 6.71 0.89 10.68
N ASP A 163 5.99 0.06 11.45
CA ASP A 163 4.53 0.06 11.62
C ASP A 163 3.93 1.47 11.53
N PRO A 164 3.50 1.90 10.32
CA PRO A 164 3.02 3.25 10.10
C PRO A 164 1.57 3.37 10.54
N ASP A 165 0.87 2.25 10.66
CA ASP A 165 -0.52 2.19 11.11
C ASP A 165 -0.60 2.33 12.63
N GLY A 166 0.48 2.00 13.37
CA GLY A 166 0.52 2.07 14.85
C GLY A 166 -0.60 1.28 15.52
N GLN A 167 -1.25 0.42 14.75
CA GLN A 167 -2.42 -0.35 15.10
C GLN A 167 -1.94 -1.72 15.52
N SER A 168 -2.50 -2.22 16.61
CA SER A 168 -2.30 -3.61 16.99
C SER A 168 -2.81 -4.50 15.85
N ILE A 169 -1.90 -5.19 15.16
CA ILE A 169 -2.24 -6.21 14.16
C ILE A 169 -2.87 -7.38 14.91
N LYS A 170 -4.20 -7.48 14.84
CA LYS A 170 -4.99 -8.45 15.61
C LYS A 170 -5.71 -9.44 14.72
N THR A 171 -6.05 -9.02 13.51
CA THR A 171 -6.90 -9.78 12.59
C THR A 171 -6.12 -10.17 11.33
N ASP A 172 -6.62 -11.18 10.63
CA ASP A 172 -6.07 -11.57 9.34
C ASP A 172 -6.29 -10.50 8.27
N ASP A 173 -7.36 -9.69 8.39
CA ASP A 173 -7.60 -8.53 7.54
C ASP A 173 -6.51 -7.45 7.71
N ASP A 174 -6.05 -7.22 8.94
CA ASP A 174 -4.93 -6.29 9.21
C ASP A 174 -3.65 -6.77 8.50
N LYS A 175 -3.34 -8.07 8.63
CA LYS A 175 -2.18 -8.71 7.99
C LYS A 175 -2.30 -8.65 6.46
N ALA A 176 -3.47 -8.96 5.92
CA ALA A 176 -3.77 -8.90 4.49
C ALA A 176 -3.53 -7.49 3.93
N LYS A 177 -3.95 -6.45 4.67
CA LYS A 177 -3.75 -5.05 4.29
C LYS A 177 -2.27 -4.68 4.23
N ILE A 178 -1.47 -5.15 5.18
CA ILE A 178 -0.01 -4.97 5.20
C ILE A 178 0.60 -5.68 3.99
N ILE A 179 0.29 -6.96 3.78
CA ILE A 179 0.80 -7.76 2.65
C ILE A 179 0.46 -7.08 1.31
N LYS A 180 -0.78 -6.63 1.11
CA LYS A 180 -1.21 -5.90 -0.10
C LYS A 180 -0.39 -4.62 -0.33
N ARG A 181 -0.07 -3.88 0.74
CA ARG A 181 0.78 -2.68 0.65
C ARG A 181 2.23 -3.04 0.33
N LEU A 182 2.77 -4.10 0.92
CA LEU A 182 4.11 -4.61 0.62
C LEU A 182 4.22 -5.08 -0.84
N LYS A 183 3.22 -5.80 -1.37
CA LYS A 183 3.16 -6.16 -2.80
C LYS A 183 3.25 -4.92 -3.72
N LYS A 184 2.61 -3.80 -3.34
CA LYS A 184 2.71 -2.54 -4.08
C LYS A 184 4.11 -1.90 -4.04
N MET A 185 4.96 -2.24 -3.06
CA MET A 185 6.33 -1.73 -2.97
C MET A 185 7.31 -2.45 -3.89
N VAL A 186 7.07 -3.71 -4.20
CA VAL A 186 7.95 -4.54 -5.04
C VAL A 186 8.33 -3.83 -6.35
N LYS A 187 7.36 -3.20 -7.02
CA LYS A 187 7.57 -2.45 -8.27
C LYS A 187 8.50 -1.24 -8.17
N TYR A 188 8.85 -0.81 -6.96
CA TYR A 188 9.72 0.33 -6.70
C TYR A 188 11.09 -0.08 -6.18
N LEU A 189 11.34 -1.38 -6.01
CA LEU A 189 12.64 -1.89 -5.60
C LEU A 189 13.65 -1.80 -6.75
N PRO A 190 14.96 -1.74 -6.47
CA PRO A 190 15.99 -1.78 -7.51
C PRO A 190 15.96 -3.10 -8.30
N ASP A 191 16.58 -3.11 -9.48
CA ASP A 191 16.66 -4.30 -10.34
C ASP A 191 17.68 -5.32 -9.80
N GLY A 192 17.35 -5.93 -8.67
CA GLY A 192 18.12 -6.96 -7.99
C GLY A 192 17.54 -8.36 -8.15
N ARG A 193 18.16 -9.31 -7.47
CA ARG A 193 17.72 -10.71 -7.40
C ARG A 193 16.57 -10.81 -6.38
N PRO A 194 15.32 -11.08 -6.78
CA PRO A 194 14.13 -10.83 -5.95
C PRO A 194 14.02 -11.72 -4.69
N ASP A 195 14.60 -12.91 -4.69
CA ASP A 195 14.68 -13.77 -3.51
C ASP A 195 15.69 -13.26 -2.47
N SER A 196 16.72 -12.53 -2.92
CA SER A 196 17.69 -11.85 -2.04
C SER A 196 17.29 -10.42 -1.67
N MET A 197 16.04 -10.04 -1.92
CA MET A 197 15.49 -8.73 -1.58
C MET A 197 14.37 -8.91 -0.57
N GLN A 198 14.55 -8.42 0.66
CA GLN A 198 13.59 -8.63 1.74
C GLN A 198 12.86 -7.33 2.08
N LEU A 199 11.55 -7.42 2.27
CA LEU A 199 10.76 -6.37 2.88
C LEU A 199 10.53 -6.77 4.34
N ARG A 200 11.00 -5.92 5.26
CA ARG A 200 10.94 -6.14 6.71
C ARG A 200 9.96 -5.16 7.33
N TYR A 201 8.80 -5.66 7.75
CA TYR A 201 7.79 -4.87 8.43
C TYR A 201 7.95 -5.00 9.95
N TYR A 202 8.43 -3.95 10.60
CA TYR A 202 8.72 -3.93 12.03
C TYR A 202 7.50 -3.52 12.84
N ILE A 203 7.17 -4.35 13.84
CA ILE A 203 6.09 -4.12 14.81
C ILE A 203 6.73 -3.94 16.19
N LYS A 204 6.53 -2.76 16.77
CA LYS A 204 6.97 -2.47 18.14
C LYS A 204 6.15 -3.31 19.14
N LYS A 205 6.81 -3.91 20.14
CA LYS A 205 6.11 -4.53 21.27
C LYS A 205 5.81 -3.51 22.37
N GLY A 206 4.62 -3.63 22.96
CA GLY A 206 4.04 -2.62 23.83
C GLY A 206 4.69 -2.43 25.20
N TYR A 207 5.41 -3.41 25.75
CA TYR A 207 5.98 -3.29 27.10
C TYR A 207 7.25 -4.12 27.30
N GLY A 208 8.31 -3.45 27.80
CA GLY A 208 9.51 -4.08 28.38
C GLY A 208 10.68 -4.24 27.42
N TYR A 209 11.70 -3.39 27.61
CA TYR A 209 12.98 -3.33 26.87
C TYR A 209 12.86 -3.12 25.35
N SER A 210 13.86 -2.47 24.76
CA SER A 210 13.97 -2.21 23.32
C SER A 210 13.73 -3.49 22.52
N SER A 211 12.48 -3.73 22.11
CA SER A 211 12.09 -5.00 21.51
C SER A 211 10.89 -4.87 20.57
N GLY A 212 10.87 -5.70 19.55
CA GLY A 212 9.81 -5.80 18.56
C GLY A 212 9.82 -7.16 17.88
N SER A 213 9.00 -7.28 16.84
CA SER A 213 9.03 -8.41 15.92
C SER A 213 9.00 -7.90 14.49
N GLU A 214 9.62 -8.64 13.57
CA GLU A 214 9.59 -8.32 12.14
C GLU A 214 8.84 -9.39 11.35
N PHE A 215 7.93 -8.95 10.49
CA PHE A 215 7.49 -9.78 9.39
C PHE A 215 8.48 -9.60 8.24
N VAL A 216 9.14 -10.68 7.85
CA VAL A 216 10.16 -10.70 6.79
C VAL A 216 9.59 -11.50 5.63
N VAL A 217 9.61 -10.93 4.44
CA VAL A 217 9.11 -11.57 3.23
C VAL A 217 9.95 -11.14 2.03
N SER A 218 10.27 -12.07 1.14
CA SER A 218 11.06 -11.77 -0.04
C SER A 218 10.24 -11.04 -1.11
N ALA A 219 10.91 -10.30 -1.99
CA ALA A 219 10.26 -9.68 -3.13
C ALA A 219 9.73 -10.75 -4.09
N SER A 220 10.39 -11.91 -4.21
CA SER A 220 9.88 -13.04 -5.00
C SER A 220 8.55 -13.58 -4.48
N ASP A 221 8.41 -13.76 -3.16
CA ASP A 221 7.16 -14.27 -2.57
C ASP A 221 6.01 -13.28 -2.77
N LEU A 222 6.29 -11.98 -2.59
CA LEU A 222 5.30 -10.92 -2.82
C LEU A 222 4.90 -10.76 -4.29
N SER A 223 5.84 -10.99 -5.21
CA SER A 223 5.61 -10.91 -6.66
C SER A 223 4.90 -12.14 -7.21
N SER A 224 5.07 -13.28 -6.53
CA SER A 224 4.45 -14.52 -6.96
C SER A 224 2.92 -14.43 -6.86
N GLY A 225 2.23 -15.26 -7.64
CA GLY A 225 0.78 -15.48 -7.50
C GLY A 225 0.40 -16.17 -6.18
N GLN A 226 1.31 -16.26 -5.21
CA GLN A 226 1.05 -16.88 -3.91
C GLN A 226 -0.15 -16.21 -3.23
N ASP A 227 -0.98 -17.09 -2.70
CA ASP A 227 -2.21 -16.74 -2.02
C ASP A 227 -1.91 -15.87 -0.79
N ILE A 228 -2.74 -14.85 -0.59
CA ILE A 228 -2.67 -13.95 0.55
C ILE A 228 -2.85 -14.74 1.84
N ASP A 229 -3.68 -15.78 1.84
CA ASP A 229 -3.94 -16.63 3.01
C ASP A 229 -2.68 -17.37 3.47
N GLN A 230 -1.85 -17.85 2.54
CA GLN A 230 -0.57 -18.46 2.87
C GLN A 230 0.41 -17.44 3.47
N LEU A 231 0.49 -16.25 2.88
CA LEU A 231 1.34 -15.18 3.42
C LEU A 231 0.89 -14.71 4.82
N ILE A 232 -0.42 -14.72 5.09
CA ILE A 232 -0.98 -14.44 6.42
C ILE A 232 -0.55 -15.51 7.43
N TYR A 233 -0.62 -16.78 7.05
CA TYR A 233 -0.18 -17.87 7.91
C TYR A 233 1.32 -17.77 8.22
N ASP A 234 2.14 -17.45 7.21
CA ASP A 234 3.58 -17.25 7.38
C ASP A 234 3.91 -15.97 8.17
N PHE A 235 3.00 -14.99 8.19
CA PHE A 235 3.12 -13.76 8.97
C PHE A 235 3.25 -14.06 10.46
N ASP A 236 2.34 -14.85 11.02
CA ASP A 236 2.35 -15.18 12.45
C ASP A 236 3.55 -16.01 12.85
N LYS A 237 4.00 -16.92 11.97
CA LYS A 237 5.22 -17.70 12.17
C LYS A 237 6.44 -16.78 12.20
N ASN A 238 6.59 -15.91 11.20
CA ASN A 238 7.68 -14.95 11.12
C ASN A 238 7.75 -14.08 12.37
N LEU A 239 6.64 -13.52 12.84
CA LEU A 239 6.64 -12.69 14.04
C LEU A 239 7.13 -13.39 15.31
N LYS A 240 6.90 -14.72 15.41
CA LYS A 240 7.36 -15.53 16.54
C LYS A 240 8.87 -15.81 16.48
N HIS A 241 9.42 -15.97 15.28
CA HIS A 241 10.83 -16.33 15.08
C HIS A 241 11.75 -15.11 14.94
N ASN A 242 11.24 -14.00 14.39
CA ASN A 242 12.02 -12.79 14.12
C ASN A 242 11.78 -11.75 15.23
N SER A 243 12.07 -12.12 16.47
CA SER A 243 12.10 -11.15 17.56
C SER A 243 13.34 -10.27 17.41
N VAL A 244 13.13 -8.96 17.41
CA VAL A 244 14.21 -7.97 17.35
C VAL A 244 14.43 -7.45 18.76
N SER A 245 15.57 -7.77 19.37
CA SER A 245 15.95 -7.35 20.72
C SER A 245 17.36 -6.72 20.71
N GLY A 246 17.59 -5.74 21.59
CA GLY A 246 18.90 -5.11 21.72
C GLY A 246 19.83 -6.00 22.52
N GLY A 247 20.98 -6.36 21.97
CA GLY A 247 22.02 -7.09 22.70
C GLY A 247 22.64 -6.24 23.82
N ILE A 248 23.17 -6.91 24.85
CA ILE A 248 23.94 -6.26 25.95
C ILE A 248 25.27 -5.70 25.40
N CYS A 249 25.86 -6.38 24.42
CA CYS A 249 27.06 -5.97 23.71
C CYS A 249 26.91 -6.28 22.21
N GLY A 250 27.39 -5.38 21.34
CA GLY A 250 27.31 -5.51 19.88
C GLY A 250 26.54 -4.37 19.19
N PRO A 251 26.59 -4.30 17.84
CA PRO A 251 25.79 -3.36 17.08
C PRO A 251 24.30 -3.62 17.31
N LEU A 252 23.52 -2.55 17.31
CA LEU A 252 22.08 -2.66 17.49
C LEU A 252 21.44 -3.18 16.19
N PRO A 253 20.34 -3.94 16.26
CA PRO A 253 19.55 -4.24 15.07
C PRO A 253 19.10 -2.96 14.37
N TYR A 254 18.93 -2.99 13.04
CA TYR A 254 18.64 -1.81 12.23
C TYR A 254 17.47 -0.95 12.76
N PRO A 255 16.29 -1.50 13.11
CA PRO A 255 15.20 -0.70 13.71
C PRO A 255 15.64 0.06 14.98
N MET A 256 16.53 -0.53 15.77
CA MET A 256 17.00 0.08 17.00
C MET A 256 18.05 1.16 16.78
N GLU A 257 18.93 1.00 15.80
CA GLU A 257 19.84 2.07 15.35
C GLU A 257 19.05 3.30 14.90
N ARG A 258 17.92 3.08 14.23
CA ARG A 258 16.98 4.13 13.82
C ARG A 258 16.12 4.67 14.97
N GLY A 259 16.17 4.02 16.14
CA GLY A 259 15.45 4.38 17.36
C GLY A 259 13.98 3.94 17.38
N TRP A 260 13.54 3.12 16.44
CA TRP A 260 12.13 2.77 16.23
C TRP A 260 11.48 1.96 17.37
N HIS A 261 12.29 1.33 18.22
CA HIS A 261 11.83 0.76 19.48
C HIS A 261 11.26 1.81 20.46
N LEU A 262 11.62 3.09 20.28
CA LEU A 262 11.15 4.20 21.11
C LEU A 262 9.95 4.88 20.46
N ASP A 263 9.05 5.41 21.29
CA ASP A 263 7.96 6.25 20.80
C ASP A 263 8.49 7.52 20.14
N LYS A 264 7.72 8.12 19.22
CA LYS A 264 8.11 9.36 18.51
C LYS A 264 8.58 10.46 19.49
N LYS A 265 7.90 10.61 20.64
CA LYS A 265 8.26 11.58 21.68
C LYS A 265 9.60 11.25 22.36
N GLU A 266 9.86 9.98 22.64
CA GLU A 266 11.11 9.51 23.26
C GLU A 266 12.29 9.66 22.30
N ARG A 267 12.11 9.33 21.02
CA ARG A 267 13.11 9.61 19.98
C ARG A 267 13.41 11.10 19.86
N ALA A 268 12.38 11.94 19.87
CA ALA A 268 12.57 13.40 19.83
C ALA A 268 13.35 13.91 21.05
N LYS A 269 13.11 13.36 22.25
CA LYS A 269 13.90 13.68 23.46
C LYS A 269 15.35 13.22 23.32
N LYS A 270 15.59 11.99 22.85
CA LYS A 270 16.95 11.44 22.65
C LYS A 270 17.73 12.24 21.61
N ARG A 271 17.09 12.63 20.49
CA ARG A 271 17.69 13.46 19.43
C ARG A 271 18.02 14.89 19.90
N ARG A 272 17.28 15.43 20.86
CA ARG A 272 17.57 16.75 21.46
C ARG A 272 18.73 16.73 22.46
N GLY A 273 19.27 15.54 22.77
CA GLY A 273 20.32 15.33 23.75
C GLY A 273 19.84 15.62 25.16
N CYS A 274 20.47 14.99 26.16
CA CYS A 274 20.41 15.43 27.54
C CYS A 274 21.04 16.84 27.65
N ARG A 275 20.38 17.88 27.16
CA ARG A 275 20.65 19.27 27.51
C ARG A 275 20.03 19.51 28.88
N GLY A 276 20.71 19.04 29.93
CA GLY A 276 20.22 19.17 31.30
C GLY A 276 20.84 18.17 32.26
N ALA A 277 22.16 18.09 32.32
CA ALA A 277 22.87 17.56 33.47
C ALA A 277 24.20 18.31 33.62
N SER A 278 24.09 19.63 33.79
CA SER A 278 25.04 20.36 34.64
C SER A 278 24.31 20.68 35.93
N LYS A 279 24.75 20.04 37.01
CA LYS A 279 25.17 20.68 38.25
C LYS A 279 25.97 19.68 39.06
#